data_AF-K1UL86-F1
#
_entry.id   AF-K1UL86-F1
#
_cell.length_a   1.000
_cell.length_b   1.000
_cell.length_c   1.000
_cell.angle_alpha   90.00
_cell.angle_beta   90.00
_cell.angle_gamma   90.00
#
_symmetry.space_group_name_H-M   'P 1'
#
loop_
_entity.id
_entity.type
_entity.pdbx_description
1 polymer ?
#
loop_
_entity_poly.entity_id
_entity_poly.type
_entity_poly.pdbx_seq_one_letter_code
_entity_poly.pdbx_strand_id
1 'polypeptide(L)'
;IFREVADVQTADMLDLDVPALRGGKPIIVESEPDWYVKQVMEDFVVRAERIRGGGVDPSVDNFLKITHEARLLGTDARLIDKDAPNNPDGKLNKVAENVWKEYEKGNADGHIGCQLIFSDIGTPGPDKDFTIYDYLKETLIQYGIPADEIAFIHDAKTDAQRDALFKEMRTR
;
A
#
# COMPACT_ATOMS: atom_id res chain seq x y z
N ILE A 1 7.55 25.08 -30.66
CA ILE A 1 6.92 23.81 -31.09
C ILE A 1 7.72 22.69 -30.44
N PHE A 2 7.28 22.19 -29.29
CA PHE A 2 7.83 20.99 -28.66
C PHE A 2 6.75 19.91 -28.76
N ARG A 3 6.95 18.97 -29.69
CA ARG A 3 6.20 17.70 -29.72
C ARG A 3 7.15 16.66 -29.15
N GLU A 4 7.12 16.44 -27.85
CA GLU A 4 7.63 15.19 -27.29
C GLU A 4 6.62 14.11 -27.68
N VAL A 5 6.98 13.34 -28.70
CA VAL A 5 6.26 12.11 -29.05
C VAL A 5 6.88 11.04 -28.17
N ALA A 6 6.20 10.67 -27.09
CA ALA A 6 6.54 9.46 -26.33
C ALA A 6 6.01 8.26 -27.12
N ASP A 7 6.92 7.42 -27.62
CA ASP A 7 6.55 6.17 -28.28
C ASP A 7 6.19 5.15 -27.20
N VAL A 8 4.90 4.83 -27.08
CA VAL A 8 4.40 3.89 -26.07
C VAL A 8 4.62 2.48 -26.61
N GLN A 9 5.72 1.86 -26.20
CA GLN A 9 5.93 0.44 -26.47
C GLN A 9 5.11 -0.39 -25.50
N THR A 10 4.23 -1.24 -26.03
CA THR A 10 3.48 -2.21 -25.23
C THR A 10 4.36 -3.42 -24.95
N ALA A 11 4.03 -4.20 -23.91
CA ALA A 11 4.77 -5.42 -23.58
C ALA A 11 4.88 -6.38 -24.78
N ASP A 12 3.87 -6.41 -25.66
CA ASP A 12 3.88 -7.25 -26.87
C ASP A 12 4.87 -6.77 -27.95
N MET A 13 5.30 -5.50 -27.89
CA MET A 13 6.33 -4.93 -28.78
C MET A 13 7.74 -5.20 -28.28
N LEU A 14 7.86 -5.62 -27.01
CA LEU A 14 9.10 -5.89 -26.32
C LEU A 14 9.21 -7.41 -26.18
N ASP A 15 10.05 -8.06 -27.00
CA ASP A 15 10.36 -9.50 -26.90
C ASP A 15 11.22 -9.79 -25.65
N LEU A 16 10.63 -9.54 -24.48
CA LEU A 16 11.26 -9.69 -23.18
C LEU A 16 10.80 -11.00 -22.54
N ASP A 17 11.77 -11.78 -22.08
CA ASP A 17 11.53 -12.99 -21.30
C ASP A 17 11.03 -12.60 -19.90
N VAL A 18 9.70 -12.48 -19.77
CA VAL A 18 9.04 -12.13 -18.51
C VAL A 18 8.55 -13.40 -17.79
N PRO A 19 8.89 -13.59 -16.51
CA PRO A 19 8.43 -14.76 -15.76
C PRO A 19 6.91 -14.84 -15.70
N ALA A 20 6.37 -16.05 -15.88
CA ALA A 20 4.93 -16.28 -15.73
C ALA A 20 4.51 -16.17 -14.26
N LEU A 21 3.30 -15.64 -14.03
CA LEU A 21 2.70 -15.63 -12.69
C LEU A 21 2.46 -17.05 -12.18
N ARG A 22 2.74 -17.30 -10.90
CA ARG A 22 2.37 -18.56 -10.23
C ARG A 22 0.85 -18.74 -10.32
N GLY A 23 0.38 -19.77 -11.03
CA GLY A 23 -1.05 -20.03 -11.25
C GLY A 23 -1.68 -19.21 -12.39
N GLY A 24 -0.90 -18.43 -13.14
CA GLY A 24 -1.32 -17.73 -14.36
C GLY A 24 -2.24 -16.52 -14.16
N LYS A 25 -2.62 -16.19 -12.92
CA LYS A 25 -3.48 -15.06 -12.58
C LYS A 25 -3.05 -14.40 -11.27
N PRO A 26 -3.32 -13.09 -11.06
CA PRO A 26 -3.14 -12.45 -9.77
C PRO A 26 -3.97 -13.13 -8.68
N ILE A 27 -3.41 -13.23 -7.47
CA ILE A 27 -4.11 -13.72 -6.29
C ILE A 27 -4.76 -12.52 -5.60
N ILE A 28 -6.10 -12.54 -5.50
CA ILE A 28 -6.85 -11.51 -4.79
C ILE A 28 -7.00 -11.95 -3.34
N VAL A 29 -6.60 -11.08 -2.42
CA VAL A 29 -6.72 -11.29 -0.97
C VAL A 29 -7.79 -10.36 -0.45
N GLU A 30 -8.90 -10.94 0.00
CA GLU A 30 -10.02 -10.20 0.57
C GLU A 30 -9.75 -9.87 2.05
N SER A 31 -10.34 -8.77 2.55
CA SER A 31 -10.24 -8.30 3.93
C SER A 31 -11.63 -7.88 4.38
N GLU A 32 -12.04 -8.38 5.55
CA GLU A 32 -13.34 -8.15 6.13
C GLU A 32 -13.33 -6.90 7.02
N PRO A 33 -14.34 -6.02 6.89
CA PRO A 33 -14.47 -4.86 7.75
C PRO A 33 -14.87 -5.30 9.17
N ASP A 34 -14.15 -4.77 10.16
CA ASP A 34 -14.52 -4.92 11.56
C ASP A 34 -15.70 -4.02 11.94
N TRP A 35 -16.07 -4.05 13.22
CA TRP A 35 -17.17 -3.23 13.73
C TRP A 35 -16.87 -1.72 13.60
N TYR A 36 -15.61 -1.32 13.77
CA TYR A 36 -15.21 0.09 13.75
C TYR A 36 -15.32 0.65 12.33
N VAL A 37 -14.79 -0.06 11.34
CA VAL A 37 -14.92 0.32 9.92
C VAL A 37 -16.39 0.43 9.52
N LYS A 38 -17.25 -0.51 9.95
CA LYS A 38 -18.69 -0.44 9.68
C LYS A 38 -19.34 0.82 10.28
N GLN A 39 -18.99 1.15 11.52
CA GLN A 39 -19.50 2.35 12.18
C GLN A 39 -19.08 3.63 11.47
N VAL A 40 -17.82 3.75 11.04
CA VAL A 40 -17.33 4.93 10.30
C VAL A 40 -18.01 5.03 8.93
N MET A 41 -18.26 3.90 8.26
CA MET A 41 -19.02 3.88 7.00
C MET A 41 -20.46 4.37 7.18
N GLU A 42 -21.12 4.06 8.29
CA GLU A 42 -22.45 4.59 8.60
C GLU A 42 -22.42 6.12 8.79
N ASP A 43 -21.39 6.66 9.44
CA ASP A 43 -21.21 8.13 9.55
C ASP A 43 -21.03 8.79 8.17
N PHE A 44 -20.26 8.17 7.27
CA PHE A 44 -20.12 8.67 5.90
C PHE A 44 -21.46 8.72 5.15
N VAL A 45 -22.35 7.74 5.35
CA VAL A 45 -23.70 7.75 4.77
C VAL A 45 -24.51 8.94 5.29
N VAL A 46 -24.50 9.15 6.61
CA VAL A 46 -25.21 10.29 7.23
C VAL A 46 -24.67 11.63 6.72
N ARG A 47 -23.35 11.76 6.61
CA ARG A 47 -22.70 12.97 6.08
C ARG A 47 -23.04 13.20 4.60
N ALA A 48 -23.02 12.15 3.78
CA ALA A 48 -23.37 12.21 2.37
C ALA A 48 -24.81 12.73 2.16
N GLU A 49 -25.76 12.26 2.97
CA GLU A 49 -27.16 12.73 2.89
C GLU A 49 -27.31 14.20 3.31
N ARG A 50 -26.58 14.65 4.33
CA ARG A 50 -26.56 16.07 4.74
C ARG A 50 -26.01 16.98 3.65
N ILE A 51 -24.94 16.56 2.98
CA ILE A 51 -24.35 17.28 1.85
C ILE A 51 -25.33 17.32 0.68
N ARG A 52 -25.94 16.18 0.33
CA ARG A 52 -26.95 16.08 -0.74
C ARG A 52 -28.16 16.99 -0.47
N GLY A 53 -28.57 17.11 0.80
CA GLY A 53 -29.65 17.99 1.24
C GLY A 53 -29.30 19.49 1.22
N GLY A 54 -28.06 19.87 0.89
CA GLY A 54 -27.61 21.27 0.89
C GLY A 54 -27.46 21.88 2.28
N GLY A 55 -27.46 21.06 3.34
CA GLY A 55 -27.40 21.50 4.73
C GLY A 55 -26.00 21.82 5.23
N VAL A 56 -24.97 21.75 4.38
CA VAL A 56 -23.56 21.90 4.75
C VAL A 56 -22.84 22.74 3.69
N ASP A 57 -21.99 23.67 4.15
CA ASP A 57 -21.10 24.44 3.28
C ASP A 57 -20.06 23.50 2.64
N PRO A 58 -19.93 23.47 1.29
CA PRO A 58 -18.96 22.61 0.61
C PRO A 58 -17.49 22.79 1.02
N SER A 59 -17.13 23.95 1.58
CA SER A 59 -15.78 24.20 2.12
C SER A 59 -15.53 23.48 3.45
N VAL A 60 -16.58 23.11 4.17
CA VAL A 60 -16.52 22.39 5.46
C VAL A 60 -16.59 20.87 5.22
N ASP A 61 -17.54 20.43 4.41
CA ASP A 61 -17.72 19.03 4.06
C ASP A 61 -18.31 18.86 2.66
N ASN A 62 -17.81 17.88 1.91
CA ASN A 62 -18.23 17.62 0.54
C ASN A 62 -17.91 16.17 0.14
N PHE A 63 -18.42 15.73 -1.01
CA PHE A 63 -18.23 14.37 -1.49
C PHE A 63 -16.76 14.01 -1.78
N LEU A 64 -15.91 14.98 -2.15
CA LEU A 64 -14.48 14.72 -2.36
C LEU A 64 -13.79 14.39 -1.04
N LYS A 65 -14.13 15.11 0.03
CA LYS A 65 -13.63 14.84 1.38
C LYS A 65 -14.06 13.46 1.87
N ILE A 66 -15.34 13.11 1.77
CA ILE A 66 -15.84 11.77 2.14
C ILE A 66 -15.15 10.68 1.31
N THR A 67 -14.98 10.89 0.01
CA THR A 67 -14.34 9.88 -0.86
C THR A 67 -12.87 9.70 -0.50
N HIS A 68 -12.16 10.78 -0.18
CA HIS A 68 -10.79 10.72 0.31
C HIS A 68 -10.71 9.95 1.63
N GLU A 69 -11.54 10.29 2.62
CA GLU A 69 -11.61 9.59 3.91
C GLU A 69 -11.98 8.11 3.72
N ALA A 70 -12.96 7.77 2.89
CA ALA A 70 -13.31 6.38 2.58
C ALA A 70 -12.15 5.59 1.96
N ARG A 71 -11.30 6.22 1.13
CA ARG A 71 -10.07 5.58 0.63
C ARG A 71 -9.07 5.30 1.76
N LEU A 72 -8.91 6.22 2.71
CA LEU A 72 -8.06 6.01 3.88
C LEU A 72 -8.60 4.86 4.74
N LEU A 73 -9.90 4.90 5.09
CA LEU A 73 -10.58 3.87 5.88
C LEU A 73 -10.45 2.48 5.25
N GLY A 74 -10.62 2.41 3.94
CA GLY A 74 -10.52 1.17 3.17
C GLY A 74 -9.10 0.60 3.11
N THR A 75 -8.07 1.39 3.45
CA THR A 75 -6.70 0.91 3.60
C THR A 75 -6.42 0.51 5.05
N ASP A 76 -6.61 1.44 5.99
CA ASP A 76 -6.52 1.22 7.42
C ASP A 76 -7.22 2.36 8.17
N ALA A 77 -8.07 2.03 9.15
CA ALA A 77 -8.83 3.02 9.93
C ALA A 77 -7.91 4.01 10.68
N ARG A 78 -6.69 3.59 11.04
CA ARG A 78 -5.71 4.42 11.75
C ARG A 78 -5.16 5.58 10.93
N LEU A 79 -5.42 5.59 9.62
CA LEU A 79 -5.13 6.73 8.75
C LEU A 79 -6.11 7.89 8.92
N ILE A 80 -7.27 7.66 9.52
CA ILE A 80 -8.26 8.69 9.85
C ILE A 80 -8.24 8.99 11.35
N ASP A 81 -8.21 7.95 12.17
CA ASP A 81 -8.20 8.04 13.63
C ASP A 81 -7.11 7.14 14.17
N LYS A 82 -6.01 7.74 14.64
CA LYS A 82 -4.84 7.01 15.16
C LYS A 82 -5.17 6.02 16.30
N ASP A 83 -6.24 6.28 17.05
CA ASP A 83 -6.66 5.46 18.19
C ASP A 83 -7.67 4.38 17.79
N ALA A 84 -7.98 4.28 16.48
CA ALA A 84 -8.82 3.21 15.95
C ALA A 84 -8.23 1.83 16.25
N PRO A 85 -9.09 0.83 16.52
CA PRO A 85 -8.64 -0.53 16.76
C PRO A 85 -7.92 -1.10 15.53
N ASN A 86 -6.86 -1.88 15.76
CA ASN A 86 -6.22 -2.64 14.70
C ASN A 86 -7.10 -3.84 14.33
N ASN A 87 -7.62 -3.88 13.11
CA ASN A 87 -8.38 -5.01 12.59
C ASN A 87 -7.42 -6.18 12.28
N PRO A 88 -7.48 -7.32 12.98
CA PRO A 88 -6.61 -8.47 12.70
C PRO A 88 -6.78 -9.00 11.27
N ASP A 89 -7.97 -8.86 10.67
CA ASP A 89 -8.26 -9.24 9.28
C ASP A 89 -7.97 -8.11 8.27
N GLY A 90 -7.45 -6.96 8.75
CA GLY A 90 -7.15 -5.78 7.96
C GLY A 90 -6.07 -6.02 6.90
N LYS A 91 -6.11 -5.21 5.83
CA LYS A 91 -5.21 -5.33 4.67
C LYS A 91 -3.74 -5.32 5.04
N LEU A 92 -3.32 -4.43 5.96
CA LEU A 92 -1.91 -4.34 6.35
C LEU A 92 -1.41 -5.62 7.02
N ASN A 93 -2.23 -6.23 7.88
CA ASN A 93 -1.88 -7.49 8.55
C ASN A 93 -1.81 -8.64 7.55
N LYS A 94 -2.77 -8.72 6.61
CA LYS A 94 -2.75 -9.72 5.53
C LYS A 94 -1.54 -9.57 4.61
N VAL A 95 -1.16 -8.33 4.27
CA VAL A 95 0.05 -8.07 3.49
C VAL A 95 1.28 -8.53 4.26
N ALA A 96 1.43 -8.14 5.53
CA ALA A 96 2.57 -8.54 6.35
C ALA A 96 2.68 -10.07 6.47
N GLU A 97 1.56 -10.75 6.73
CA GLU A 97 1.52 -12.21 6.84
C GLU A 97 1.88 -12.90 5.52
N ASN A 98 1.38 -12.42 4.39
CA ASN A 98 1.69 -13.00 3.08
C ASN A 98 3.17 -12.81 2.71
N VAL A 99 3.72 -11.61 2.96
CA VAL A 99 5.12 -11.30 2.71
C VAL A 99 6.02 -12.21 3.53
N TRP A 100 5.70 -12.37 4.81
CA TRP A 100 6.43 -13.27 5.71
C TRP A 100 6.34 -14.73 5.25
N LYS A 101 5.15 -15.22 4.86
CA LYS A 101 5.00 -16.60 4.35
C LYS A 101 5.85 -16.88 3.10
N GLU A 102 5.85 -15.97 2.13
CA GLU A 102 6.67 -16.13 0.93
C GLU A 102 8.17 -15.95 1.22
N TYR A 103 8.53 -15.11 2.21
CA TYR A 103 9.90 -14.95 2.68
C TYR A 103 10.44 -16.24 3.30
N GLU A 104 9.73 -16.81 4.27
CA GLU A 104 10.10 -18.08 4.93
C GLU A 104 10.19 -19.23 3.92
N LYS A 105 9.22 -19.31 3.01
CA LYS A 105 9.22 -20.33 1.95
C LYS A 105 10.41 -20.16 1.01
N GLY A 106 10.69 -18.93 0.57
CA GLY A 106 11.84 -18.64 -0.28
C GLY A 106 13.15 -19.06 0.38
N ASN A 107 13.33 -18.71 1.65
CA ASN A 107 14.51 -19.10 2.42
C ASN A 107 14.64 -20.62 2.59
N ALA A 108 13.53 -21.32 2.87
CA ALA A 108 13.52 -22.78 3.01
C ALA A 108 13.87 -23.50 1.70
N ASP A 109 13.43 -22.96 0.57
CA ASP A 109 13.71 -23.49 -0.77
C ASP A 109 15.12 -23.06 -1.30
N GLY A 110 15.86 -22.24 -0.55
CA GLY A 110 17.16 -21.69 -0.95
C GLY A 110 17.06 -20.65 -2.06
N HIS A 111 15.90 -20.03 -2.23
CA HIS A 111 15.66 -18.99 -3.20
C HIS A 111 16.04 -17.62 -2.66
N ILE A 112 16.84 -16.91 -3.44
CA ILE A 112 17.05 -15.49 -3.31
C ILE A 112 15.88 -14.78 -4.02
N GLY A 113 15.08 -14.00 -3.29
CA GLY A 113 13.88 -13.36 -3.80
C GLY A 113 13.70 -11.93 -3.29
N CYS A 114 13.21 -11.06 -4.16
CA CYS A 114 12.81 -9.69 -3.81
C CYS A 114 11.29 -9.58 -3.87
N GLN A 115 10.69 -9.01 -2.82
CA GLN A 115 9.26 -8.72 -2.76
C GLN A 115 9.02 -7.22 -2.88
N LEU A 116 8.14 -6.81 -3.80
CA LEU A 116 7.80 -5.41 -4.03
C LEU A 116 6.39 -5.13 -3.52
N ILE A 117 6.27 -4.19 -2.58
CA ILE A 117 5.01 -3.73 -2.01
C ILE A 117 4.75 -2.31 -2.50
N PHE A 118 3.60 -2.09 -3.14
CA PHE A 118 3.19 -0.77 -3.64
C PHE A 118 2.01 -0.24 -2.82
N SER A 119 2.09 1.02 -2.42
CA SER A 119 0.94 1.74 -1.87
C SER A 119 1.01 3.23 -2.20
N ASP A 120 -0.09 3.74 -2.75
CA ASP A 120 -0.31 5.16 -3.02
C ASP A 120 -0.86 5.92 -1.79
N ILE A 121 -1.41 5.19 -0.82
CA ILE A 121 -2.04 5.72 0.39
C ILE A 121 -1.10 5.54 1.59
N GLY A 122 -1.17 6.44 2.58
CA GLY A 122 -0.42 6.31 3.83
C GLY A 122 1.08 6.60 3.71
N THR A 123 1.49 7.35 2.67
CA THR A 123 2.88 7.77 2.45
C THR A 123 3.43 8.57 3.63
N PRO A 124 4.72 8.42 3.99
CA PRO A 124 5.34 9.17 5.09
C PRO A 124 5.27 10.69 4.86
N GLY A 125 5.06 11.46 5.92
CA GLY A 125 5.01 12.92 5.89
C GLY A 125 5.25 13.51 7.29
N PRO A 126 5.69 14.79 7.38
CA PRO A 126 6.15 15.40 8.64
C PRO A 126 5.09 15.46 9.75
N ASP A 127 3.80 15.45 9.40
CA ASP A 127 2.67 15.56 10.33
C ASP A 127 1.82 14.28 10.42
N LYS A 128 2.41 13.12 10.11
CA LYS A 128 1.69 11.83 10.18
C LYS A 128 2.20 10.98 11.34
N ASP A 129 1.39 10.89 12.39
CA ASP A 129 1.66 10.04 13.55
C ASP A 129 1.60 8.54 13.22
N PHE A 130 0.81 8.15 12.21
CA PHE A 130 0.70 6.79 11.71
C PHE A 130 1.00 6.75 10.20
N THR A 131 1.93 5.87 9.80
CA THR A 131 2.18 5.56 8.40
C THR A 131 2.07 4.06 8.18
N ILE A 132 1.54 3.66 7.03
CA ILE A 132 1.46 2.23 6.69
C ILE A 132 2.85 1.63 6.45
N TYR A 133 3.82 2.47 6.07
CA TYR A 133 5.18 2.07 5.73
C TYR A 133 5.91 1.63 7.00
N ASP A 134 5.84 2.45 8.05
CA ASP A 134 6.44 2.13 9.33
C ASP A 134 5.70 0.95 9.98
N TYR A 135 4.36 0.94 9.95
CA TYR A 135 3.59 -0.19 10.47
C TYR A 135 3.97 -1.52 9.81
N LEU A 136 4.04 -1.57 8.47
CA LEU A 136 4.44 -2.79 7.76
C LEU A 136 5.88 -3.18 8.10
N LYS A 137 6.82 -2.23 8.10
CA LYS A 137 8.23 -2.50 8.44
C LYS A 137 8.38 -3.07 9.84
N GLU A 138 7.78 -2.41 10.84
CA GLU A 138 7.80 -2.89 12.22
C GLU A 138 7.15 -4.27 12.37
N THR A 139 6.02 -4.50 11.71
CA THR A 139 5.33 -5.81 11.74
C THR A 139 6.19 -6.90 11.11
N LEU A 140 6.83 -6.64 9.97
CA LEU A 140 7.72 -7.62 9.31
C LEU A 140 8.96 -7.91 10.14
N ILE A 141 9.53 -6.90 10.82
CA ILE A 141 10.63 -7.09 11.78
C ILE A 141 10.18 -7.96 12.96
N GLN A 142 8.96 -7.74 13.48
CA GLN A 142 8.40 -8.58 14.54
C GLN A 142 8.20 -10.04 14.10
N TYR A 143 7.91 -10.27 12.82
CA TYR A 143 7.87 -11.61 12.22
C TYR A 143 9.25 -12.22 11.96
N GLY A 144 10.34 -11.49 12.21
CA GLY A 144 11.71 -11.97 12.14
C GLY A 144 12.48 -11.58 10.87
N ILE A 145 11.89 -10.77 9.99
CA ILE A 145 12.62 -10.27 8.79
C ILE A 145 13.63 -9.20 9.23
N PRO A 146 14.93 -9.33 8.89
CA PRO A 146 15.94 -8.34 9.26
C PRO A 146 15.62 -6.94 8.72
N ALA A 147 15.81 -5.92 9.56
CA ALA A 147 15.49 -4.54 9.20
C ALA A 147 16.30 -4.00 8.02
N ASP A 148 17.49 -4.55 7.78
CA ASP A 148 18.40 -4.22 6.68
C ASP A 148 18.05 -4.94 5.37
N GLU A 149 17.08 -5.85 5.38
CA GLU A 149 16.47 -6.46 4.19
C GLU A 149 15.21 -5.71 3.73
N ILE A 150 14.77 -4.69 4.48
CA ILE A 150 13.59 -3.88 4.17
C ILE A 150 14.02 -2.46 3.79
N ALA A 151 13.70 -2.05 2.56
CA ALA A 151 14.06 -0.73 2.03
C ALA A 151 12.83 0.02 1.49
N PHE A 152 12.86 1.35 1.61
CA PHE A 152 11.85 2.24 1.03
C PHE A 152 12.42 2.97 -0.17
N ILE A 153 11.70 2.94 -1.30
CA ILE A 153 12.14 3.62 -2.53
C ILE A 153 12.24 5.15 -2.35
N HIS A 154 11.48 5.71 -1.41
CA HIS A 154 11.50 7.15 -1.10
C HIS A 154 12.78 7.62 -0.41
N ASP A 155 13.55 6.71 0.19
CA ASP A 155 14.85 7.03 0.80
C ASP A 155 15.94 7.23 -0.27
N ALA A 156 15.77 6.62 -1.44
CA ALA A 156 16.63 6.79 -2.60
C ALA A 156 16.22 8.04 -3.42
N LYS A 157 16.72 9.20 -2.98
CA LYS A 157 16.39 10.52 -3.56
C LYS A 157 17.12 10.84 -4.87
N THR A 158 18.23 10.16 -5.14
CA THR A 158 19.05 10.37 -6.34
C THR A 158 19.03 9.14 -7.24
N ASP A 159 19.25 9.32 -8.54
CA ASP A 159 19.30 8.20 -9.50
C ASP A 159 20.41 7.20 -9.14
N ALA A 160 21.56 7.69 -8.70
CA ALA A 160 22.65 6.85 -8.20
C ALA A 160 22.24 5.99 -6.98
N GLN A 161 21.44 6.52 -6.05
CA GLN A 161 20.92 5.76 -4.92
C GLN A 161 19.88 4.72 -5.35
N ARG A 162 19.04 5.04 -6.34
CA ARG A 162 18.06 4.10 -6.89
C ARG A 162 18.74 2.96 -7.62
N ASP A 163 19.76 3.25 -8.43
CA ASP A 163 20.55 2.25 -9.13
C ASP A 163 21.28 1.32 -8.15
N ALA A 164 21.83 1.87 -7.07
CA ALA A 164 22.44 1.08 -6.00
C ALA A 164 21.42 0.14 -5.34
N LEU A 165 20.23 0.67 -4.99
CA LEU A 165 19.15 -0.12 -4.40
C LEU A 165 18.70 -1.25 -5.32
N PHE A 166 18.47 -0.97 -6.60
CA PHE A 166 18.08 -1.98 -7.58
C PHE A 166 19.16 -3.03 -7.82
N LYS A 167 20.44 -2.65 -7.70
CA LYS A 167 21.54 -3.60 -7.78
C LYS A 167 21.53 -4.54 -6.59
N GLU A 168 21.37 -4.02 -5.37
CA GLU A 168 21.28 -4.84 -4.15
C GLU A 168 20.13 -5.85 -4.22
N MET A 169 18.96 -5.43 -4.71
CA MET A 169 17.78 -6.30 -4.91
C MET A 169 17.99 -7.47 -5.90
N ARG A 170 19.03 -7.42 -6.74
CA ARG A 170 19.32 -8.45 -7.76
C ARG A 170 20.46 -9.39 -7.37
N THR A 171 21.24 -9.05 -6.34
CA THR A 171 22.52 -9.72 -6.06
C THR A 171 22.66 -10.27 -4.64
N ARG A 172 21.77 -9.90 -3.72
CA ARG A 172 21.66 -10.52 -2.40
C ARG A 172 20.68 -11.65 -2.47
#